data_AF-A0A662XBU0-F1
#
_entry.id   AF-A0A662XBU0-F1
#
_cell.length_a   1.000
_cell.length_b   1.000
_cell.length_c   1.000
_cell.angle_alpha   90.00
_cell.angle_beta   90.00
_cell.angle_gamma   90.00
#
_symmetry.space_group_name_H-M   'P 1'
#
loop_
_entity.id
_entity.type
_entity.pdbx_description
1 polymer ?
#
loop_
_entity_poly.entity_id
_entity_poly.type
_entity_poly.pdbx_seq_one_letter_code
_entity_poly.pdbx_strand_id
1 'polypeptide(L)'
;MVLLELGRFAFLALTDAAMLPALGVMKKNRRHFELFIGVFQLAIAFCFNAAEAFQAQLFLRELQWHFISDVLSIAYFLLLCVHLMGFQDENRNILLRYVAFAASWLLKTKDGWDSTRFEVLLVACYLLGVAYRRLLSQDQHISPLNRQKATYALASLVLAAIVGGIPIYLGSGGDNHAALGFAKGCMHVLGGAAFYYAWLAVPCLDSKKTDIIPTYSSYV
;
A
#
# COMPACT_ATOMS: atom_id res chain seq x y z
N MET A 1 22.96 23.71 -5.99
CA MET A 1 21.48 23.52 -5.96
C MET A 1 21.07 22.29 -6.76
N VAL A 2 21.34 22.21 -8.07
CA VAL A 2 20.90 21.09 -8.93
C VAL A 2 21.27 19.68 -8.41
N LEU A 3 22.49 19.49 -7.88
CA LEU A 3 22.92 18.19 -7.35
C LEU A 3 22.14 17.74 -6.10
N LEU A 4 21.70 18.69 -5.27
CA LEU A 4 20.95 18.42 -4.04
C LEU A 4 19.50 18.03 -4.37
N GLU A 5 18.89 18.70 -5.35
CA GLU A 5 17.53 18.39 -5.83
C GLU A 5 17.49 17.03 -6.53
N LEU A 6 18.48 16.74 -7.38
CA LEU A 6 18.66 15.41 -7.99
C LEU A 6 18.85 14.32 -6.93
N GLY A 7 19.64 14.61 -5.89
CA GLY A 7 19.80 13.71 -4.75
C GLY A 7 18.49 13.45 -4.04
N ARG A 8 17.74 14.51 -3.67
CA ARG A 8 16.45 14.39 -2.97
C ARG A 8 15.44 13.58 -3.79
N PHE A 9 15.35 13.87 -5.08
CA PHE A 9 14.51 13.14 -6.02
C PHE A 9 14.88 11.65 -6.08
N ALA A 10 16.17 11.34 -6.25
CA ALA A 10 16.64 9.96 -6.33
C ALA A 10 16.35 9.18 -5.04
N PHE A 11 16.53 9.79 -3.86
CA PHE A 11 16.20 9.16 -2.58
C PHE A 11 14.70 8.91 -2.42
N LEU A 12 13.84 9.87 -2.78
CA LEU A 12 12.38 9.70 -2.71
C LEU A 12 11.89 8.60 -3.67
N ALA A 13 12.36 8.63 -4.92
CA ALA A 13 12.04 7.61 -5.91
C ALA A 13 12.55 6.22 -5.49
N LEU A 14 13.72 6.14 -4.84
CA LEU A 14 14.27 4.88 -4.33
C LEU A 14 13.44 4.35 -3.16
N THR A 15 12.89 5.22 -2.32
CA THR A 15 12.02 4.80 -1.21
C THR A 15 10.68 4.25 -1.71
N ASP A 16 10.14 4.79 -2.81
CA ASP A 16 8.93 4.24 -3.46
C ASP A 16 9.21 2.87 -4.09
N ALA A 17 10.44 2.64 -4.57
CA ALA A 17 10.86 1.33 -5.10
C ALA A 17 10.77 0.19 -4.06
N ALA A 18 10.67 0.50 -2.76
CA ALA A 18 10.40 -0.48 -1.71
C ALA A 18 9.09 -1.25 -1.90
N MET A 19 8.16 -0.74 -2.72
CA MET A 19 6.91 -1.42 -3.06
C MET A 19 7.05 -2.47 -4.18
N LEU A 20 8.14 -2.43 -4.97
CA LEU A 20 8.34 -3.33 -6.11
C LEU A 20 8.27 -4.83 -5.75
N PRO A 21 8.82 -5.31 -4.61
CA PRO A 21 8.68 -6.71 -4.22
C PRO A 21 7.21 -7.14 -4.08
N ALA A 22 6.35 -6.28 -3.51
CA ALA A 22 4.92 -6.55 -3.38
C ALA A 22 4.24 -6.64 -4.76
N LEU A 23 4.60 -5.76 -5.69
CA LEU A 23 4.10 -5.82 -7.07
C LEU A 23 4.57 -7.09 -7.80
N GLY A 24 5.78 -7.57 -7.50
CA GLY A 24 6.27 -8.86 -7.99
C GLY A 24 5.39 -10.03 -7.56
N VAL A 25 4.94 -10.02 -6.29
CA VAL A 25 3.98 -11.03 -5.77
C VAL A 25 2.65 -10.94 -6.52
N MET A 26 2.12 -9.73 -6.73
CA MET A 26 0.87 -9.53 -7.47
C MET A 26 0.95 -10.02 -8.90
N LYS A 27 2.05 -9.69 -9.61
CA LYS A 27 2.31 -10.14 -10.97
C LYS A 27 2.36 -11.66 -11.04
N LYS A 28 3.10 -12.31 -10.12
CA LYS A 28 3.17 -13.78 -10.04
C LYS A 28 1.80 -14.40 -9.79
N ASN A 29 0.99 -13.78 -8.95
CA ASN A 29 -0.35 -14.24 -8.60
C ASN A 29 -1.44 -13.78 -9.59
N ARG A 30 -1.06 -13.15 -10.71
CA ARG A 30 -1.96 -12.63 -11.76
C ARG A 30 -3.03 -11.66 -11.22
N ARG A 31 -2.73 -10.89 -10.19
CA ARG A 31 -3.64 -9.90 -9.59
C ARG A 31 -3.60 -8.59 -10.36
N HIS A 32 -4.23 -8.59 -11.54
CA HIS A 32 -4.10 -7.51 -12.51
C HIS A 32 -4.61 -6.16 -12.00
N PHE A 33 -5.71 -6.15 -11.24
CA PHE A 33 -6.28 -4.91 -10.72
C PHE A 33 -5.38 -4.28 -9.67
N GLU A 34 -4.95 -5.06 -8.68
CA GLU A 34 -4.04 -4.58 -7.63
C GLU A 34 -2.68 -4.19 -8.18
N LEU A 35 -2.17 -4.95 -9.16
CA LEU A 35 -0.94 -4.60 -9.88
C LEU A 35 -1.10 -3.28 -10.63
N PHE A 36 -2.22 -3.07 -11.33
CA PHE A 36 -2.50 -1.82 -12.02
C PHE A 36 -2.49 -0.63 -11.05
N ILE A 37 -3.22 -0.73 -9.93
CA ILE A 37 -3.26 0.33 -8.92
C ILE A 37 -1.87 0.58 -8.33
N GLY A 38 -1.11 -0.47 -8.03
CA GLY A 38 0.22 -0.34 -7.46
C GLY A 38 1.26 0.25 -8.42
N VAL A 39 1.26 -0.16 -9.70
CA VAL A 39 2.13 0.46 -10.71
C VAL A 39 1.72 1.90 -10.96
N PHE A 40 0.41 2.17 -11.04
CA PHE A 40 -0.08 3.52 -11.23
C PHE A 40 0.33 4.41 -10.06
N GLN A 41 0.27 3.90 -8.83
CA GLN A 41 0.71 4.63 -7.66
C GLN A 41 2.20 5.01 -7.73
N LEU A 42 3.07 4.07 -8.11
CA LEU A 42 4.50 4.38 -8.28
C LEU A 42 4.75 5.43 -9.35
N ALA A 43 4.02 5.38 -10.47
CA ALA A 43 4.14 6.39 -11.51
C ALA A 43 3.70 7.77 -11.02
N ILE A 44 2.59 7.86 -10.29
CA ILE A 44 2.09 9.12 -9.73
C ILE A 44 3.02 9.65 -8.65
N ALA A 45 3.51 8.80 -7.74
CA ALA A 45 4.47 9.19 -6.70
C ALA A 45 5.77 9.72 -7.32
N PHE A 46 6.26 9.08 -8.38
CA PHE A 46 7.41 9.58 -9.15
C PHE A 46 7.15 10.96 -9.76
N CYS A 47 5.99 11.17 -10.39
CA CYS A 47 5.60 12.48 -10.95
C CYS A 47 5.47 13.55 -9.85
N PHE A 48 4.89 13.20 -8.70
CA PHE A 48 4.81 14.07 -7.52
C PHE A 48 6.21 14.46 -7.04
N ASN A 49 7.08 13.48 -6.79
CA ASN A 49 8.45 13.72 -6.32
C ASN A 49 9.26 14.55 -7.32
N ALA A 50 9.06 14.35 -8.63
CA ALA A 50 9.69 15.16 -9.67
C ALA A 50 9.18 16.61 -9.62
N ALA A 51 7.86 16.82 -9.56
CA ALA A 51 7.26 18.15 -9.47
C ALA A 51 7.75 18.90 -8.22
N GLU A 52 7.81 18.22 -7.07
CA GLU A 52 8.26 18.77 -5.79
C GLU A 52 9.77 19.07 -5.77
N ALA A 53 10.60 18.20 -6.36
CA ALA A 53 12.06 18.35 -6.35
C ALA A 53 12.54 19.46 -7.28
N PHE A 54 11.93 19.59 -8.47
CA PHE A 54 12.32 20.60 -9.46
C PHE A 54 11.48 21.89 -9.37
N GLN A 55 10.56 21.98 -8.40
CA GLN A 55 9.58 23.06 -8.28
C GLN A 55 8.87 23.37 -9.61
N ALA A 56 8.61 22.33 -10.38
CA ALA A 56 8.12 22.44 -11.74
C ALA A 56 6.65 22.01 -11.81
N GLN A 57 5.86 22.77 -12.56
CA GLN A 57 4.55 22.31 -12.97
C GLN A 57 4.74 21.36 -14.17
N LEU A 58 4.60 20.06 -13.91
CA LEU A 58 4.49 19.05 -14.97
C LEU A 58 3.09 19.16 -15.63
N PHE A 59 2.50 18.04 -16.05
CA PHE A 59 1.12 18.06 -16.56
C PHE A 59 0.11 18.58 -15.52
N LEU A 60 0.27 18.19 -14.24
CA LEU A 60 -0.50 18.72 -13.11
C LEU A 60 0.38 19.56 -12.17
N ARG A 61 -0.26 20.35 -11.32
CA ARG A 61 0.39 21.05 -10.20
C ARG A 61 0.80 20.05 -9.11
N GLU A 62 1.80 20.40 -8.31
CA GLU A 62 2.31 19.58 -7.21
C GLU A 62 1.19 19.05 -6.30
N LEU A 63 0.30 19.92 -5.82
CA LEU A 63 -0.83 19.54 -4.95
C LEU A 63 -1.80 18.56 -5.62
N GLN A 64 -1.95 18.62 -6.95
CA GLN A 64 -2.81 17.71 -7.69
C GLN A 64 -2.15 16.33 -7.82
N TRP A 65 -0.83 16.28 -8.04
CA TRP A 65 -0.09 15.02 -8.01
C TRP A 65 -0.11 14.38 -6.62
N HIS A 66 0.10 15.19 -5.58
CA HIS A 66 0.00 14.75 -4.18
C HIS A 66 -1.38 14.16 -3.89
N PHE A 67 -2.45 14.86 -4.30
CA PHE A 67 -3.82 14.38 -4.13
C PHE A 67 -4.06 13.01 -4.77
N ILE A 68 -3.64 12.82 -6.03
CA ILE A 68 -3.80 11.52 -6.71
C ILE A 68 -2.95 10.44 -6.02
N SER A 69 -1.75 10.80 -5.56
CA SER A 69 -0.88 9.89 -4.83
C SER A 69 -1.53 9.41 -3.53
N ASP A 70 -2.17 10.30 -2.77
CA ASP A 70 -2.90 9.93 -1.56
C ASP A 70 -4.05 8.97 -1.88
N VAL A 71 -4.87 9.28 -2.89
CA VAL A 71 -5.99 8.43 -3.30
C VAL A 71 -5.53 7.02 -3.62
N LEU A 72 -4.46 6.89 -4.41
CA LEU A 72 -3.93 5.60 -4.85
C LEU A 72 -3.21 4.86 -3.72
N SER A 73 -2.52 5.56 -2.81
CA SER A 73 -1.97 4.98 -1.57
C SER A 73 -3.07 4.36 -0.72
N ILE A 74 -4.17 5.10 -0.48
CA ILE A 74 -5.32 4.62 0.28
C ILE A 74 -5.93 3.42 -0.43
N ALA A 75 -6.24 3.54 -1.72
CA ALA A 75 -6.82 2.45 -2.49
C ALA A 75 -5.96 1.19 -2.41
N TYR A 76 -4.64 1.29 -2.61
CA TYR A 76 -3.72 0.17 -2.52
C TYR A 76 -3.72 -0.50 -1.13
N PHE A 77 -3.77 0.29 -0.05
CA PHE A 77 -3.90 -0.21 1.31
C PHE A 77 -5.24 -0.93 1.55
N LEU A 78 -6.35 -0.37 1.04
CA LEU A 78 -7.67 -1.02 1.17
C LEU A 78 -7.73 -2.32 0.37
N LEU A 79 -7.10 -2.39 -0.81
CA LEU A 79 -6.98 -3.63 -1.58
C LEU A 79 -6.19 -4.70 -0.82
N LEU A 80 -5.16 -4.29 -0.09
CA LEU A 80 -4.47 -5.19 0.84
C LEU A 80 -5.41 -5.66 1.95
N CYS A 81 -6.24 -4.78 2.52
CA CYS A 81 -7.25 -5.19 3.50
C CYS A 81 -8.23 -6.22 2.93
N VAL A 82 -8.76 -6.00 1.71
CA VAL A 82 -9.64 -6.97 1.02
C VAL A 82 -8.93 -8.32 0.84
N HIS A 83 -7.67 -8.31 0.41
CA HIS A 83 -6.86 -9.53 0.31
C HIS A 83 -6.73 -10.24 1.66
N LEU A 84 -6.45 -9.48 2.72
CA LEU A 84 -6.33 -10.01 4.07
C LEU A 84 -7.66 -10.54 4.62
N MET A 85 -8.83 -10.10 4.14
CA MET A 85 -10.11 -10.71 4.51
C MET A 85 -10.22 -12.17 4.03
N GLY A 86 -9.52 -12.55 2.95
CA GLY A 86 -9.42 -13.93 2.50
C GLY A 86 -10.74 -14.55 2.06
N PHE A 87 -11.57 -13.80 1.33
CA PHE A 87 -12.77 -14.37 0.71
C PHE A 87 -12.37 -15.34 -0.41
N GLN A 88 -13.00 -16.51 -0.44
CA GLN A 88 -12.84 -17.49 -1.53
C GLN A 88 -13.71 -17.15 -2.76
N ASP A 89 -14.85 -16.48 -2.54
CA ASP A 89 -15.73 -16.03 -3.61
C ASP A 89 -15.13 -14.82 -4.33
N GLU A 90 -14.68 -15.03 -5.57
CA GLU A 90 -14.03 -14.01 -6.36
C GLU A 90 -14.97 -12.86 -6.75
N ASN A 91 -16.28 -13.09 -6.86
CA ASN A 91 -17.24 -12.02 -7.15
C ASN A 91 -17.30 -11.00 -6.00
N ARG A 92 -17.27 -11.49 -4.75
CA ARG A 92 -17.22 -10.62 -3.55
C ARG A 92 -15.91 -9.86 -3.47
N ASN A 93 -14.78 -10.52 -3.75
CA ASN A 93 -13.48 -9.86 -3.80
C ASN A 93 -13.48 -8.75 -4.84
N ILE A 94 -13.95 -9.03 -6.06
CA ILE A 94 -14.02 -8.05 -7.15
C ILE A 94 -14.85 -6.83 -6.71
N LEU A 95 -16.06 -7.06 -6.18
CA LEU A 95 -16.92 -5.98 -5.71
C LEU A 95 -16.24 -5.13 -4.63
N LEU A 96 -15.66 -5.76 -3.61
CA LEU A 96 -14.96 -5.06 -2.53
C LEU A 96 -13.75 -4.27 -3.02
N ARG A 97 -13.00 -4.77 -4.02
CA ARG A 97 -11.88 -4.08 -4.65
C ARG A 97 -12.34 -2.83 -5.40
N TYR A 98 -13.42 -2.91 -6.17
CA TYR A 98 -13.97 -1.76 -6.88
C TYR A 98 -14.59 -0.73 -5.92
N VAL A 99 -15.30 -1.19 -4.89
CA VAL A 99 -15.84 -0.30 -3.83
C VAL A 99 -14.70 0.39 -3.10
N ALA A 100 -13.61 -0.32 -2.76
CA ALA A 100 -12.45 0.27 -2.11
C ALA A 100 -11.84 1.40 -2.96
N PHE A 101 -11.64 1.13 -4.25
CA PHE A 101 -11.09 2.13 -5.17
C PHE A 101 -12.01 3.35 -5.32
N ALA A 102 -13.30 3.13 -5.58
CA ALA A 102 -14.27 4.22 -5.73
C ALA A 102 -14.45 5.04 -4.44
N ALA A 103 -14.50 4.38 -3.28
CA ALA A 103 -14.60 5.05 -1.98
C ALA A 103 -13.35 5.87 -1.65
N SER A 104 -12.16 5.39 -2.05
CA SER A 104 -10.90 6.13 -1.86
C SER A 104 -10.94 7.46 -2.61
N TRP A 105 -11.41 7.47 -3.87
CA TRP A 105 -11.63 8.70 -4.61
C TRP A 105 -12.66 9.60 -3.93
N LEU A 106 -13.85 9.07 -3.63
CA LEU A 106 -14.95 9.87 -3.10
C LEU A 106 -14.61 10.54 -1.77
N LEU A 107 -14.06 9.77 -0.82
CA LEU A 107 -13.81 10.24 0.54
C LEU A 107 -12.57 11.13 0.59
N LYS A 108 -11.51 10.83 -0.18
CA LYS A 108 -10.37 11.75 -0.26
C LYS A 108 -10.74 13.06 -0.96
N THR A 109 -11.58 13.02 -1.99
CA THR A 109 -12.13 14.26 -2.59
C THR A 109 -12.92 15.08 -1.57
N LYS A 110 -13.66 14.42 -0.66
CA LYS A 110 -14.39 15.12 0.41
C LYS A 110 -13.47 15.73 1.46
N ASP A 111 -12.38 15.05 1.79
CA ASP A 111 -11.36 15.52 2.72
C ASP A 111 -10.53 16.67 2.16
N GLY A 112 -10.29 16.69 0.85
CA GLY A 112 -9.35 17.63 0.25
C GLY A 112 -7.90 17.22 0.52
N TRP A 113 -7.00 18.20 0.59
CA TRP A 113 -5.57 17.95 0.84
C TRP A 113 -5.19 18.13 2.31
N ASP A 114 -5.93 18.95 3.06
CA ASP A 114 -5.64 19.37 4.43
C ASP A 114 -6.42 18.59 5.50
N SER A 115 -7.45 17.84 5.10
CA SER A 115 -8.19 16.95 5.99
C SER A 115 -7.89 15.48 5.72
N THR A 116 -8.04 14.68 6.78
CA THR A 116 -7.83 13.22 6.74
C THR A 116 -8.96 12.46 7.45
N ARG A 117 -10.09 13.13 7.74
CA ARG A 117 -11.13 12.57 8.60
C ARG A 117 -11.87 11.41 7.92
N PHE A 118 -12.26 11.59 6.67
CA PHE A 118 -13.01 10.60 5.92
C PHE A 118 -12.12 9.47 5.39
N GLU A 119 -10.87 9.75 5.02
CA GLU A 119 -9.89 8.71 4.67
C GLU A 119 -9.57 7.81 5.87
N VAL A 120 -9.38 8.38 7.07
CA VAL A 120 -9.10 7.59 8.28
C VAL A 120 -10.31 6.75 8.65
N LEU A 121 -11.52 7.29 8.52
CA LEU A 121 -12.75 6.54 8.70
C LEU A 121 -12.84 5.35 7.73
N LEU A 122 -12.55 5.57 6.44
CA LEU A 122 -12.55 4.51 5.42
C LEU A 122 -11.56 3.40 5.74
N VAL A 123 -10.32 3.77 6.08
CA VAL A 123 -9.27 2.85 6.48
C VAL A 123 -9.69 2.05 7.72
N ALA A 124 -10.25 2.72 8.73
CA ALA A 124 -10.75 2.07 9.93
C ALA A 124 -11.87 1.06 9.62
N CYS A 125 -12.82 1.39 8.74
CA CYS A 125 -13.88 0.48 8.31
C CYS A 125 -13.32 -0.80 7.67
N TYR A 126 -12.33 -0.70 6.78
CA TYR A 126 -11.72 -1.87 6.14
C TYR A 126 -10.89 -2.70 7.12
N LEU A 127 -10.15 -2.07 8.04
CA LEU A 127 -9.42 -2.75 9.10
C LEU A 127 -10.36 -3.51 10.05
N LEU A 128 -11.47 -2.88 10.45
CA LEU A 128 -12.51 -3.54 11.22
C LEU A 128 -13.13 -4.72 10.45
N GLY A 129 -13.31 -4.58 9.13
CA GLY A 129 -13.74 -5.68 8.28
C GLY A 129 -12.75 -6.86 8.28
N VAL A 130 -11.44 -6.59 8.22
CA VAL A 130 -10.39 -7.62 8.36
C VAL A 130 -10.46 -8.28 9.74
N ALA A 131 -10.54 -7.48 10.81
CA ALA A 131 -10.61 -7.99 12.18
C ALA A 131 -11.86 -8.84 12.41
N TYR A 132 -13.03 -8.36 11.98
CA TYR A 132 -14.28 -9.10 12.02
C TYR A 132 -14.14 -10.42 11.28
N ARG A 133 -13.62 -10.39 10.04
CA ARG A 133 -13.50 -11.59 9.22
C ARG A 133 -12.51 -12.59 9.80
N ARG A 134 -11.39 -12.15 10.37
CA ARG A 134 -10.31 -13.02 10.85
C ARG A 134 -10.46 -13.50 12.28
N LEU A 135 -11.16 -12.74 13.13
CA LEU A 135 -11.25 -13.02 14.57
C LEU A 135 -12.64 -13.44 15.02
N LEU A 136 -13.69 -12.93 14.36
CA LEU A 136 -15.08 -13.08 14.82
C LEU A 136 -15.94 -13.94 13.90
N SER A 137 -15.64 -13.96 12.60
CA SER A 137 -16.43 -14.73 11.62
C SER A 137 -16.21 -16.23 11.81
N GLN A 138 -17.32 -16.98 11.98
CA GLN A 138 -17.31 -18.45 12.05
C GLN A 138 -17.38 -19.12 10.67
N ASP A 139 -17.29 -18.33 9.60
CA ASP A 139 -17.38 -18.85 8.24
C ASP A 139 -16.19 -19.76 7.93
N GLN A 140 -16.47 -20.98 7.47
CA GLN A 140 -15.45 -21.96 7.13
C GLN A 140 -14.77 -21.66 5.78
N HIS A 141 -15.35 -20.77 4.98
CA HIS A 141 -14.82 -20.38 3.66
C HIS A 141 -13.83 -19.20 3.73
N ILE A 142 -12.89 -19.25 4.68
CA ILE A 142 -11.83 -18.26 4.83
C ILE A 142 -10.51 -18.88 4.39
N SER A 143 -9.77 -18.18 3.52
CA SER A 143 -8.43 -18.62 3.10
C SER A 143 -7.49 -18.74 4.30
N PRO A 144 -6.66 -19.80 4.39
CA PRO A 144 -5.73 -19.94 5.51
C PRO A 144 -4.74 -18.77 5.55
N LEU A 145 -4.41 -18.31 6.77
CA LEU A 145 -3.45 -17.23 6.99
C LEU A 145 -2.08 -17.84 7.35
N ASN A 146 -1.05 -17.50 6.59
CA ASN A 146 0.33 -17.79 6.95
C ASN A 146 0.74 -16.86 8.11
N ARG A 147 0.64 -17.39 9.34
CA ARG A 147 0.90 -16.63 10.57
C ARG A 147 2.29 -16.01 10.60
N GLN A 148 3.32 -16.71 10.12
CA GLN A 148 4.69 -16.19 10.11
C GLN A 148 4.81 -14.93 9.23
N LYS A 149 4.25 -14.97 8.02
CA LYS A 149 4.24 -13.82 7.10
C LYS A 149 3.37 -12.68 7.63
N ALA A 150 2.22 -12.99 8.23
CA ALA A 150 1.36 -12.00 8.88
C ALA A 150 2.08 -11.30 10.05
N THR A 151 2.82 -12.06 10.87
CA THR A 151 3.63 -11.50 11.97
C THR A 151 4.73 -10.59 11.44
N TYR A 152 5.44 -10.98 10.37
CA TYR A 152 6.44 -10.11 9.76
C TYR A 152 5.82 -8.85 9.17
N ALA A 153 4.67 -8.96 8.52
CA ALA A 153 3.95 -7.80 8.01
C ALA A 153 3.58 -6.81 9.13
N LEU A 154 2.99 -7.33 10.22
CA LEU A 154 2.61 -6.52 11.38
C LEU A 154 3.84 -5.90 12.07
N ALA A 155 4.90 -6.68 12.28
CA ALA A 155 6.13 -6.19 12.88
C ALA A 155 6.77 -5.08 12.05
N SER A 156 6.86 -5.26 10.73
CA SER A 156 7.36 -4.23 9.82
C SER A 156 6.49 -2.97 9.84
N LEU A 157 5.15 -3.11 9.91
CA LEU A 157 4.23 -1.97 9.99
C LEU A 157 4.38 -1.20 11.31
N VAL A 158 4.47 -1.91 12.44
CA VAL A 158 4.67 -1.30 13.76
C VAL A 158 6.02 -0.57 13.81
N LEU A 159 7.09 -1.19 13.28
CA LEU A 159 8.39 -0.54 13.19
C LEU A 159 8.34 0.70 12.27
N ALA A 160 7.65 0.62 11.13
CA ALA A 160 7.45 1.79 10.26
C ALA A 160 6.74 2.93 11.00
N ALA A 161 5.67 2.62 11.75
CA ALA A 161 4.94 3.60 12.54
C ALA A 161 5.79 4.23 13.66
N ILE A 162 6.64 3.43 14.31
CA ILE A 162 7.58 3.93 15.34
C ILE A 162 8.62 4.86 14.70
N VAL A 163 9.26 4.42 13.61
CA VAL A 163 10.31 5.17 12.91
C VAL A 163 9.76 6.44 12.26
N GLY A 164 8.52 6.42 11.76
CA GLY A 164 7.86 7.59 11.19
C GLY A 164 7.25 8.52 12.25
N GLY A 165 6.67 7.97 13.32
CA GLY A 165 5.98 8.72 14.36
C GLY A 165 6.92 9.43 15.33
N ILE A 166 8.00 8.77 15.77
CA ILE A 166 8.97 9.36 16.72
C ILE A 166 9.54 10.70 16.23
N PRO A 167 10.04 10.82 14.98
CA PRO A 167 10.59 12.09 14.49
C PRO A 167 9.52 13.17 14.30
N ILE A 168 8.28 12.80 13.94
CA ILE A 168 7.17 13.76 13.77
C ILE A 168 6.71 14.33 15.12
N TYR A 169 6.63 13.49 16.17
CA TYR A 169 6.13 13.91 17.48
C TYR A 169 7.21 14.42 18.44
N LEU A 170 8.46 13.95 18.32
CA LEU A 170 9.58 14.33 19.21
C LEU A 170 10.62 15.22 18.54
N GLY A 171 10.58 15.36 17.21
CA GLY A 171 11.56 16.13 16.42
C GLY A 171 11.15 17.56 16.08
N SER A 172 10.00 18.05 16.55
CA SER A 172 9.47 19.39 16.20
C SER A 172 10.26 20.58 16.79
N GLY A 173 11.45 20.34 17.34
CA GLY A 173 12.25 21.33 18.10
C GLY A 173 13.63 21.67 17.55
N GLY A 174 14.11 21.07 16.45
CA GLY A 174 15.46 21.39 15.96
C GLY A 174 15.73 21.05 14.50
N ASP A 175 16.57 21.88 13.87
CA ASP A 175 16.96 21.98 12.44
C ASP A 175 17.54 20.72 11.76
N ASN A 176 17.27 19.52 12.27
CA ASN A 176 17.91 18.28 11.82
C ASN A 176 17.16 17.62 10.64
N HIS A 177 17.01 18.38 9.54
CA HIS A 177 16.32 17.95 8.32
C HIS A 177 16.85 16.64 7.72
N ALA A 178 18.15 16.34 7.88
CA ALA A 178 18.76 15.11 7.38
C ALA A 178 18.29 13.86 8.15
N ALA A 179 18.16 13.96 9.49
CA ALA A 179 17.67 12.86 10.33
C ALA A 179 16.19 12.57 10.05
N LEU A 180 15.39 13.61 9.84
CA LEU A 180 13.98 13.49 9.44
C LEU A 180 13.84 12.81 8.07
N GLY A 181 14.66 13.21 7.08
CA GLY A 181 14.69 12.58 5.76
C GLY A 181 15.09 11.11 5.81
N PHE A 182 16.11 10.76 6.59
CA PHE A 182 16.53 9.37 6.78
C PHE A 182 15.44 8.52 7.44
N ALA A 183 14.83 9.03 8.52
CA ALA A 183 13.74 8.33 9.20
C ALA A 183 12.53 8.11 8.30
N LYS A 184 12.15 9.12 7.49
CA LYS A 184 11.12 8.98 6.45
C LYS A 184 11.49 7.87 5.47
N GLY A 185 12.72 7.84 4.97
CA GLY A 185 13.18 6.78 4.06
C GLY A 185 13.10 5.37 4.68
N CYS A 186 13.54 5.21 5.93
CA CYS A 186 13.41 3.95 6.66
C CYS A 186 11.95 3.54 6.85
N MET A 187 11.06 4.49 7.18
CA MET A 187 9.62 4.24 7.28
C MET A 187 9.05 3.70 5.96
N HIS A 188 9.41 4.28 4.81
CA HIS A 188 8.97 3.79 3.50
C HIS A 188 9.47 2.37 3.20
N VAL A 189 10.73 2.06 3.51
CA VAL A 189 11.29 0.71 3.32
C VAL A 189 10.57 -0.32 4.20
N LEU A 190 10.35 0.01 5.48
CA LEU A 190 9.61 -0.85 6.41
C LEU A 190 8.15 -1.01 6.00
N GLY A 191 7.52 0.06 5.50
CA GLY A 191 6.19 0.02 4.90
C GLY A 191 6.13 -0.92 3.70
N GLY A 192 7.07 -0.78 2.75
CA GLY A 192 7.18 -1.67 1.59
C GLY A 192 7.35 -3.14 1.98
N ALA A 193 8.18 -3.42 3.00
CA ALA A 193 8.34 -4.75 3.57
C ALA A 193 7.04 -5.27 4.22
N ALA A 194 6.31 -4.42 4.96
CA ALA A 194 5.03 -4.76 5.54
C ALA A 194 4.01 -5.19 4.47
N PHE A 195 3.89 -4.40 3.40
CA PHE A 195 3.04 -4.75 2.26
C PHE A 195 3.47 -6.06 1.60
N TYR A 196 4.76 -6.25 1.32
CA TYR A 196 5.28 -7.48 0.72
C TYR A 196 4.90 -8.73 1.52
N TYR A 197 5.15 -8.72 2.83
CA TYR A 197 4.80 -9.86 3.68
C TYR A 197 3.29 -10.04 3.84
N ALA A 198 2.51 -8.95 3.85
CA ALA A 198 1.05 -9.02 3.94
C ALA A 198 0.43 -9.65 2.69
N TRP A 199 0.96 -9.32 1.49
CA TRP A 199 0.55 -9.97 0.25
C TRP A 199 0.88 -11.46 0.21
N LEU A 200 1.95 -11.88 0.87
CA LEU A 200 2.31 -13.29 1.04
C LEU A 200 1.53 -14.01 2.15
N ALA A 201 0.82 -13.28 3.02
CA ALA A 201 0.17 -13.86 4.19
C ALA A 201 -1.07 -14.71 3.83
N VAL A 202 -1.71 -14.45 2.70
CA VAL A 202 -2.90 -15.17 2.24
C VAL A 202 -2.62 -15.78 0.87
N PRO A 203 -2.90 -17.08 0.64
CA PRO A 203 -2.69 -17.71 -0.66
C PRO A 203 -3.59 -17.11 -1.74
N CYS A 204 -3.15 -17.16 -2.99
CA CYS A 204 -4.02 -16.81 -4.12
C CYS A 204 -4.96 -17.99 -4.41
N LEU A 205 -6.27 -17.76 -4.33
CA LEU A 205 -7.30 -18.78 -4.52
C LEU A 205 -8.09 -18.61 -5.81
N ASP A 206 -7.54 -17.94 -6.83
CA ASP A 206 -8.22 -17.70 -8.10
C ASP A 206 -8.58 -19.02 -8.81
N SER A 207 -9.77 -19.56 -8.54
CA SER A 207 -10.27 -20.82 -9.09
C SER A 207 -10.56 -20.73 -10.60
N LYS A 208 -10.66 -19.52 -11.15
CA LYS A 208 -10.86 -19.29 -12.60
C LYS A 208 -9.55 -19.25 -13.41
N LYS A 209 -8.39 -19.29 -12.75
CA LYS A 209 -7.08 -19.27 -13.43
C LYS A 209 -6.38 -20.63 -13.39
N THR A 210 -6.98 -21.61 -12.72
CA THR A 210 -6.49 -22.99 -12.61
C THR A 210 -6.91 -23.88 -13.78
N ASP A 211 -7.77 -23.42 -14.69
CA ASP A 211 -8.17 -24.17 -15.90
C ASP A 211 -7.02 -24.36 -16.92
N ILE A 212 -5.81 -23.85 -16.63
CA ILE A 212 -4.60 -24.02 -17.45
C ILE A 212 -3.39 -24.43 -16.59
N ILE A 213 -3.59 -25.14 -15.47
CA ILE A 213 -2.47 -25.79 -14.77
C ILE A 213 -2.50 -27.28 -15.14
N PRO A 214 -1.62 -27.76 -16.04
CA PRO A 214 -1.37 -29.19 -16.10
C PRO A 214 -0.87 -29.59 -14.72
N THR A 215 -1.61 -30.50 -14.09
CA THR A 215 -1.23 -31.18 -12.85
C THR A 215 0.10 -31.88 -13.06
N TYR A 216 1.21 -31.18 -12.79
CA TYR A 216 2.44 -31.86 -12.41
C TYR A 216 2.32 -32.27 -10.95
N SER A 217 1.64 -33.40 -10.81
CA SER A 217 1.87 -34.38 -9.76
C SER A 217 3.37 -34.66 -9.63
N SER A 218 3.98 -34.27 -8.53
CA SER A 218 5.01 -35.06 -7.81
C SER A 218 5.63 -34.26 -6.66
N TYR A 219 5.11 -34.46 -5.44
CA TYR A 219 5.99 -34.55 -4.28
C TYR A 219 6.08 -36.04 -3.94
N VAL A 220 7.14 -36.67 -4.47
CA VAL A 220 7.81 -37.83 -3.86
C VAL A 220 9.01 -37.25 -3.12
#